data_AF-A0A840MWE4-F1
#
_entry.id   AF-A0A840MWE4-F1
#
_cell.length_a   1.000
_cell.length_b   1.000
_cell.length_c   1.000
_cell.angle_alpha   90.00
_cell.angle_beta   90.00
_cell.angle_gamma   90.00
#
_symmetry.space_group_name_H-M   'P 1'
#
loop_
_entity.id
_entity.type
_entity.pdbx_description
1 polymer ?
#
loop_
_entity_poly.entity_id
_entity_poly.type
_entity_poly.pdbx_seq_one_letter_code
_entity_poly.pdbx_strand_id
1 'polypeptide(L)'
;MIASAGAVPVGDGARTVKFQRSDLSVSFNADLGEGSVLVRAAGETHEVGLISTVDGSPQFYLDNRVVTSAGESIKLKLEGGSLTRAVLEDTLSAYKAVYGRAPSELSGSLAQSNLSNFKNEFSRLRQQNFVNTNQAVADMAIRNISFGKSRIQLGYGNLTTQIGDFSSIGIPGSVWVRGLPGL
;
A
#
# COMPACT_ATOMS: atom_id res chain seq x y z
N MET A 1 -10.37 42.38 -9.42
CA MET A 1 -9.19 41.83 -8.71
C MET A 1 -9.60 40.51 -8.10
N ILE A 2 -8.82 39.47 -8.37
CA ILE A 2 -9.16 38.06 -8.19
C ILE A 2 -8.90 37.71 -6.71
N ALA A 3 -9.92 37.23 -6.01
CA ALA A 3 -9.77 36.73 -4.65
C ALA A 3 -8.94 35.44 -4.71
N SER A 4 -7.75 35.49 -4.12
CA SER A 4 -6.87 34.34 -3.97
C SER A 4 -7.56 33.30 -3.09
N ALA A 5 -7.87 32.14 -3.65
CA ALA A 5 -8.36 31.00 -2.90
C ALA A 5 -7.26 30.59 -1.91
N GLY A 6 -7.48 30.84 -0.62
CA GLY A 6 -6.60 30.40 0.44
C GLY A 6 -6.46 28.89 0.39
N ALA A 7 -5.23 28.40 0.23
CA ALA A 7 -4.90 27.00 0.44
C ALA A 7 -5.28 26.64 1.87
N VAL A 8 -6.33 25.83 2.02
CA VAL A 8 -6.73 25.28 3.31
C VAL A 8 -5.62 24.32 3.75
N PRO A 9 -5.07 24.49 4.97
CA PRO A 9 -4.06 23.57 5.48
C PRO A 9 -4.68 22.18 5.63
N VAL A 10 -4.06 21.18 5.00
CA VAL A 10 -4.41 19.76 5.18
C VAL A 10 -3.97 19.36 6.59
N GLY A 11 -4.82 19.62 7.58
CA GLY A 11 -4.65 19.10 8.92
C GLY A 11 -4.81 17.57 8.93
N ASP A 12 -4.11 16.91 9.86
CA ASP A 12 -4.19 15.47 10.17
C ASP A 12 -5.59 15.04 10.73
N GLY A 13 -6.64 15.83 10.47
CA GLY A 13 -7.98 15.78 11.05
C GLY A 13 -9.01 14.99 10.25
N ALA A 14 -8.57 14.01 9.46
CA ALA A 14 -9.50 13.15 8.72
C ALA A 14 -10.32 12.30 9.70
N ARG A 15 -11.65 12.45 9.67
CA ARG A 15 -12.55 11.63 10.49
C ARG A 15 -12.40 10.17 10.09
N THR A 16 -12.23 9.29 11.06
CA THR A 16 -12.17 7.85 10.77
C THR A 16 -13.57 7.30 10.55
N VAL A 17 -13.77 6.65 9.40
CA VAL A 17 -15.01 5.96 9.05
C VAL A 17 -14.71 4.46 8.94
N LYS A 18 -15.47 3.67 9.69
CA LYS A 18 -15.36 2.21 9.65
C LYS A 18 -16.28 1.63 8.58
N PHE A 19 -15.86 0.54 7.95
CA PHE A 19 -16.65 -0.19 6.96
C PHE A 19 -16.49 -1.71 7.14
N GLN A 20 -17.47 -2.48 6.70
CA GLN A 20 -17.49 -3.94 6.79
C GLN A 20 -16.76 -4.58 5.61
N ARG A 21 -16.39 -5.85 5.74
CA ARG A 21 -15.75 -6.59 4.64
C ARG A 21 -16.61 -6.66 3.37
N SER A 22 -17.94 -6.72 3.54
CA SER A 22 -18.93 -6.71 2.45
C SER A 22 -18.99 -5.40 1.67
N ASP A 23 -18.44 -4.32 2.22
CA ASP A 23 -18.41 -3.00 1.55
C ASP A 23 -17.17 -2.83 0.65
N LEU A 24 -16.21 -3.76 0.73
CA LEU A 24 -15.01 -3.79 -0.10
C LEU A 24 -15.27 -4.59 -1.38
N SER A 25 -14.98 -3.99 -2.53
CA SER A 25 -15.01 -4.64 -3.83
C SER A 25 -13.67 -4.47 -4.53
N VAL A 26 -13.21 -5.55 -5.17
CA VAL A 26 -12.03 -5.54 -6.03
C VAL A 26 -12.45 -6.04 -7.41
N SER A 27 -12.09 -5.28 -8.44
CA SER A 27 -12.30 -5.67 -9.82
C SER A 27 -10.97 -5.72 -10.57
N PHE A 28 -10.88 -6.60 -11.56
CA PHE A 28 -9.68 -6.76 -12.37
C PHE A 28 -10.06 -7.13 -13.81
N ASN A 29 -9.50 -6.42 -14.77
CA ASN A 29 -9.68 -6.61 -16.19
C ASN A 29 -8.39 -7.22 -16.77
N ALA A 30 -8.50 -8.45 -17.28
CA ALA A 30 -7.39 -9.20 -17.89
C ALA A 30 -6.79 -8.49 -19.11
N ASP A 31 -7.66 -7.97 -19.96
CA ASP A 31 -7.31 -7.47 -21.29
C ASP A 31 -6.53 -6.16 -21.18
N LEU A 32 -6.87 -5.35 -20.18
CA LEU A 32 -6.19 -4.10 -19.87
C LEU A 32 -5.04 -4.30 -18.86
N GLY A 33 -5.03 -5.42 -18.13
CA GLY A 33 -4.13 -5.63 -17.02
C GLY A 33 -4.38 -4.68 -15.85
N GLU A 34 -5.56 -4.08 -15.75
CA GLU A 34 -5.90 -3.03 -14.79
C GLU A 34 -7.05 -3.45 -13.88
N GLY A 35 -7.11 -2.90 -12.68
CA GLY A 35 -8.16 -3.15 -11.71
C GLY A 35 -8.33 -2.02 -10.72
N SER A 36 -9.42 -2.07 -9.97
CA SER A 36 -9.76 -1.05 -8.98
C SER A 36 -10.20 -1.66 -7.67
N VAL A 37 -9.97 -0.91 -6.61
CA VAL A 37 -10.38 -1.25 -5.24
C VAL A 37 -11.37 -0.19 -4.78
N LEU A 38 -12.61 -0.61 -4.56
CA LEU A 38 -13.71 0.27 -4.18
C LEU A 38 -14.17 -0.05 -2.76
N VAL A 39 -14.47 0.98 -1.97
CA VAL A 39 -15.07 0.85 -0.64
C VAL A 39 -16.34 1.67 -0.57
N ARG A 40 -17.45 1.04 -0.18
CA ARG A 40 -18.69 1.76 0.14
C ARG A 40 -18.65 2.24 1.59
N ALA A 41 -18.66 3.54 1.80
CA ALA A 41 -18.63 4.14 3.13
C ALA A 41 -19.25 5.53 3.13
N ALA A 42 -19.86 5.92 4.25
CA ALA A 42 -20.50 7.23 4.42
C ALA A 42 -21.56 7.55 3.32
N GLY A 43 -22.25 6.52 2.82
CA GLY A 43 -23.28 6.66 1.77
C GLY A 43 -22.74 6.80 0.34
N GLU A 44 -21.43 6.75 0.15
CA GLU A 44 -20.76 6.93 -1.15
C GLU A 44 -19.85 5.73 -1.48
N THR A 45 -19.44 5.62 -2.75
CA THR A 45 -18.43 4.65 -3.20
C THR A 45 -17.13 5.39 -3.46
N HIS A 46 -16.05 4.92 -2.83
CA HIS A 46 -14.74 5.54 -2.90
C HIS A 46 -13.76 4.60 -3.60
N GLU A 47 -13.05 5.09 -4.61
CA GLU A 47 -11.88 4.39 -5.14
C GLU A 47 -10.71 4.60 -4.17
N VAL A 48 -10.28 3.51 -3.54
CA VAL A 48 -9.21 3.53 -2.54
C VAL A 48 -7.93 2.91 -3.07
N GLY A 49 -7.96 2.37 -4.29
CA GLY A 49 -6.78 1.75 -4.86
C GLY A 49 -6.93 1.38 -6.32
N LEU A 50 -5.77 1.25 -6.95
CA LEU A 50 -5.60 0.84 -8.33
C LEU A 50 -4.70 -0.38 -8.37
N ILE A 51 -5.02 -1.28 -9.29
CA ILE A 51 -4.25 -2.48 -9.60
C ILE A 51 -3.78 -2.32 -11.04
N SER A 52 -2.50 -2.55 -11.29
CA SER A 52 -1.97 -2.59 -12.65
C SER A 52 -1.04 -3.78 -12.80
N THR A 53 -0.98 -4.35 -14.00
CA THR A 53 -0.07 -5.45 -14.30
C THR A 53 1.17 -4.87 -14.94
N VAL A 54 2.32 -5.09 -14.32
CA VAL A 54 3.62 -4.68 -14.83
C VAL A 54 4.49 -5.91 -14.84
N ASP A 55 5.09 -6.22 -15.99
CA ASP A 55 5.91 -7.41 -16.21
C ASP A 55 5.20 -8.71 -15.77
N GLY A 56 3.90 -8.79 -16.04
CA GLY A 56 3.06 -9.95 -15.73
C GLY A 56 2.64 -10.09 -14.26
N SER A 57 3.01 -9.13 -13.39
CA SER A 57 2.70 -9.18 -11.96
C SER A 57 1.83 -7.98 -11.52
N PRO A 58 0.86 -8.19 -10.61
CA PRO A 58 0.02 -7.11 -10.14
C PRO A 58 0.80 -6.19 -9.20
N GLN A 59 0.74 -4.90 -9.48
CA GLN A 59 1.18 -3.81 -8.63
C GLN A 59 -0.03 -3.10 -8.01
N PHE A 60 0.18 -2.57 -6.82
CA PHE A 60 -0.89 -2.09 -5.96
C PHE A 60 -0.60 -0.68 -5.49
N TYR A 61 -1.51 0.23 -5.84
CA TYR A 61 -1.64 1.49 -5.13
C TYR A 61 -2.87 1.40 -4.22
N LEU A 62 -2.70 1.75 -2.95
CA LEU A 62 -3.79 1.76 -1.96
C LEU A 62 -3.63 2.98 -1.06
N ASP A 63 -4.63 3.84 -1.06
CA ASP A 63 -4.79 4.94 -0.13
C ASP A 63 -6.17 4.86 0.53
N ASN A 64 -6.17 4.81 1.86
CA ASN A 64 -7.40 4.74 2.63
C ASN A 64 -7.88 6.12 3.11
N ARG A 65 -7.22 7.21 2.67
CA ARG A 65 -7.72 8.56 2.84
C ARG A 65 -8.41 9.01 1.56
N VAL A 66 -9.66 9.42 1.68
CA VAL A 66 -10.49 9.86 0.55
C VAL A 66 -11.20 11.15 0.90
N VAL A 67 -11.67 11.88 -0.11
CA VAL A 67 -12.46 13.10 0.04
C VAL A 67 -13.88 12.80 -0.43
N THR A 68 -14.87 13.03 0.43
CA THR A 68 -16.28 12.80 0.10
C THR A 68 -16.79 13.82 -0.92
N SER A 69 -17.96 13.57 -1.52
CA SER A 69 -18.61 14.55 -2.40
C SER A 69 -18.89 15.90 -1.73
N ALA A 70 -19.02 15.91 -0.40
CA ALA A 70 -19.16 17.11 0.42
C ALA A 70 -17.83 17.84 0.73
N GLY A 71 -16.70 17.35 0.23
CA GLY A 71 -15.37 17.92 0.48
C GLY A 71 -14.75 17.52 1.82
N GLU A 72 -15.34 16.55 2.55
CA GLU A 72 -14.81 16.10 3.84
C GLU A 72 -13.68 15.08 3.61
N SER A 73 -12.51 15.29 4.25
CA SER A 73 -11.47 14.27 4.28
C SER A 73 -11.80 13.20 5.32
N ILE A 74 -11.86 11.93 4.88
CA ILE A 74 -12.12 10.79 5.76
C ILE A 74 -11.03 9.73 5.62
N LYS A 75 -10.79 8.99 6.70
CA LYS A 75 -9.90 7.83 6.74
C LYS A 75 -10.71 6.55 6.90
N LEU A 76 -10.67 5.69 5.89
CA LEU A 76 -11.39 4.43 5.85
C LEU A 76 -10.64 3.34 6.64
N LYS A 77 -11.36 2.64 7.52
CA LYS A 77 -10.81 1.55 8.33
C LYS A 77 -11.72 0.32 8.27
N LEU A 78 -11.16 -0.80 7.82
CA LEU A 78 -11.87 -2.08 7.84
C LEU A 78 -12.14 -2.52 9.29
N GLU A 79 -13.36 -2.94 9.57
CA GLU A 79 -13.69 -3.56 10.86
C GLU A 79 -13.04 -4.94 11.00
N GLY A 80 -12.47 -5.21 12.17
CA GLY A 80 -11.89 -6.52 12.48
C GLY A 80 -10.61 -6.89 11.72
N GLY A 81 -9.99 -5.98 10.97
CA GLY A 81 -8.82 -6.35 10.16
C GLY A 81 -8.03 -5.20 9.54
N SER A 82 -7.14 -5.59 8.62
CA SER A 82 -6.30 -4.69 7.81
C SER A 82 -6.89 -4.56 6.40
N LEU A 83 -7.23 -3.34 5.97
CA LEU A 83 -7.65 -3.07 4.59
C LEU A 83 -6.59 -3.57 3.59
N THR A 84 -5.31 -3.31 3.84
CA THR A 84 -4.22 -3.77 2.96
C THR A 84 -4.23 -5.28 2.79
N ARG A 85 -4.46 -6.03 3.88
CA ARG A 85 -4.53 -7.49 3.80
C ARG A 85 -5.74 -7.93 2.97
N ALA A 86 -6.93 -7.42 3.29
CA ALA A 86 -8.17 -7.79 2.61
C ALA A 86 -8.10 -7.51 1.10
N VAL A 87 -7.52 -6.37 0.70
CA VAL A 87 -7.33 -5.99 -0.71
C VAL A 87 -6.35 -6.93 -1.42
N LEU A 88 -5.22 -7.26 -0.77
CA LEU A 88 -4.26 -8.19 -1.35
C LEU A 88 -4.87 -9.59 -1.55
N GLU A 89 -5.64 -10.09 -0.58
CA GLU A 89 -6.36 -11.37 -0.69
C GLU A 89 -7.33 -11.38 -1.87
N ASP A 90 -8.19 -10.35 -1.97
CA ASP A 90 -9.16 -10.25 -3.07
C ASP A 90 -8.49 -10.11 -4.42
N THR A 91 -7.40 -9.36 -4.50
CA THR A 91 -6.73 -9.18 -5.79
C THR A 91 -6.01 -10.44 -6.23
N LEU A 92 -5.39 -11.18 -5.30
CA LEU A 92 -4.83 -12.50 -5.63
C LEU A 92 -5.93 -13.45 -6.12
N SER A 93 -7.12 -13.39 -5.50
CA SER A 93 -8.28 -14.16 -5.93
C SER A 93 -8.75 -13.75 -7.34
N ALA A 94 -8.92 -12.44 -7.58
CA ALA A 94 -9.32 -11.90 -8.88
C ALA A 94 -8.30 -12.21 -9.99
N TYR A 95 -7.01 -12.01 -9.71
CA TYR A 95 -5.92 -12.35 -10.62
C TYR A 95 -5.94 -13.85 -10.95
N LYS A 96 -6.11 -14.73 -9.95
CA LYS A 96 -6.18 -16.17 -10.17
C LYS A 96 -7.42 -16.58 -10.97
N ALA A 97 -8.57 -15.95 -10.72
CA ALA A 97 -9.79 -16.22 -11.48
C ALA A 97 -9.63 -15.87 -12.96
N VAL A 98 -8.88 -14.81 -13.26
CA VAL A 98 -8.66 -14.30 -14.60
C VAL A 98 -7.55 -15.06 -15.35
N TYR A 99 -6.39 -15.25 -14.73
CA TYR A 99 -5.21 -15.84 -15.37
C TYR A 99 -5.04 -17.34 -15.11
N GLY A 100 -5.91 -17.96 -14.31
CA GLY A 100 -5.86 -19.39 -13.95
C GLY A 100 -4.72 -19.77 -13.01
N ARG A 101 -3.91 -18.81 -12.54
CA ARG A 101 -2.74 -19.03 -11.67
C ARG A 101 -2.52 -17.86 -10.72
N ALA A 102 -1.84 -18.11 -9.61
CA ALA A 102 -1.35 -17.03 -8.75
C ALA A 102 -0.22 -16.24 -9.47
N PRO A 103 0.00 -14.97 -9.11
CA PRO A 103 1.16 -14.22 -9.58
C PRO A 103 2.48 -14.91 -9.24
N SER A 104 3.47 -14.82 -10.11
CA SER A 104 4.82 -15.31 -9.82
C SER A 104 5.55 -14.45 -8.80
N GLU A 105 5.15 -13.19 -8.63
CA GLU A 105 5.69 -12.27 -7.64
C GLU A 105 4.69 -11.15 -7.27
N LEU A 106 4.93 -10.48 -6.14
CA LEU A 106 4.17 -9.31 -5.66
C LEU A 106 5.08 -8.09 -5.50
N SER A 107 5.64 -7.66 -6.64
CA SER A 107 6.52 -6.50 -6.73
C SER A 107 5.75 -5.18 -6.66
N GLY A 108 6.44 -4.10 -6.28
CA GLY A 108 5.88 -2.75 -6.34
C GLY A 108 6.64 -1.72 -5.52
N SER A 109 6.38 -0.45 -5.81
CA SER A 109 6.87 0.67 -5.03
C SER A 109 6.02 0.87 -3.77
N LEU A 110 6.63 1.45 -2.72
CA LEU A 110 5.87 1.87 -1.56
C LEU A 110 5.10 3.17 -1.86
N ALA A 111 3.77 3.11 -1.79
CA ALA A 111 2.93 4.30 -1.71
C ALA A 111 3.33 5.18 -0.51
N GLN A 112 3.04 6.49 -0.55
CA GLN A 112 3.55 7.48 0.41
C GLN A 112 3.29 7.12 1.88
N SER A 113 2.12 6.55 2.19
CA SER A 113 1.77 6.09 3.54
C SER A 113 2.63 4.91 4.02
N ASN A 114 2.87 3.93 3.14
CA ASN A 114 3.74 2.78 3.41
C ASN A 114 5.22 3.18 3.45
N LEU A 115 5.62 4.15 2.62
CA LEU A 115 6.97 4.71 2.63
C LEU A 115 7.25 5.46 3.94
N SER A 116 6.28 6.21 4.48
CA SER A 116 6.41 6.85 5.79
C SER A 116 6.61 5.82 6.91
N ASN A 117 5.78 4.76 6.92
CA ASN A 117 5.94 3.65 7.87
C ASN A 117 7.30 2.96 7.73
N PHE A 118 7.76 2.75 6.49
CA PHE A 118 9.07 2.19 6.20
C PHE A 118 10.19 3.08 6.74
N LYS A 119 10.16 4.39 6.48
CA LYS A 119 11.19 5.34 6.94
C LYS A 119 11.31 5.35 8.46
N ASN A 120 10.18 5.31 9.16
CA ASN A 120 10.15 5.25 10.63
C ASN A 120 10.80 3.95 11.14
N GLU A 121 10.42 2.81 10.57
CA GLU A 121 10.94 1.50 10.98
C GLU A 121 12.42 1.33 10.60
N PHE A 122 12.82 1.82 9.42
CA PHE A 122 14.20 1.86 8.97
C PHE A 122 15.07 2.69 9.93
N SER A 123 14.62 3.89 10.31
CA SER A 123 15.35 4.76 11.23
C SER A 123 15.54 4.09 12.58
N ARG A 124 14.47 3.47 13.12
CA ARG A 124 14.50 2.71 14.37
C ARG A 124 15.50 1.55 14.31
N LEU A 125 15.47 0.76 13.24
CA LEU A 125 16.37 -0.38 13.06
C LEU A 125 17.81 0.06 12.81
N ARG A 126 18.04 1.18 12.12
CA ARG A 126 19.39 1.71 11.87
C ARG A 126 20.10 2.08 13.17
N GLN A 127 19.38 2.65 14.13
CA GLN A 127 19.91 2.98 15.45
C GLN A 127 20.27 1.72 16.26
N GLN A 128 19.53 0.61 16.06
CA GLN A 128 19.76 -0.65 16.76
C GLN A 128 20.82 -1.54 16.07
N ASN A 129 21.06 -1.34 14.77
CA ASN A 129 21.88 -2.22 13.92
C ASN A 129 22.92 -1.40 13.14
N PHE A 130 23.75 -0.61 13.85
CA PHE A 130 24.71 0.30 13.22
C PHE A 130 25.77 -0.41 12.36
N VAL A 131 26.08 -1.68 12.66
CA VAL A 131 27.05 -2.50 11.91
C VAL A 131 26.51 -3.03 10.58
N ASN A 132 25.19 -3.04 10.38
CA ASN A 132 24.59 -3.56 9.15
C ASN A 132 24.66 -2.54 8.02
N THR A 133 24.60 -3.00 6.77
CA THR A 133 24.46 -2.11 5.61
C THR A 133 23.06 -1.49 5.57
N ASN A 134 22.91 -0.34 4.91
CA ASN A 134 21.58 0.27 4.70
C ASN A 134 20.63 -0.71 4.00
N GLN A 135 21.14 -1.49 3.03
CA GLN A 135 20.35 -2.50 2.34
C GLN A 135 19.83 -3.59 3.29
N ALA A 136 20.67 -4.14 4.16
CA ALA A 136 20.24 -5.13 5.15
C ALA A 136 19.20 -4.56 6.13
N VAL A 137 19.36 -3.29 6.54
CA VAL A 137 18.37 -2.60 7.38
C VAL A 137 17.04 -2.39 6.65
N ALA A 138 17.07 -2.07 5.36
CA ALA A 138 15.88 -1.94 4.53
C ALA A 138 15.10 -3.25 4.39
N ASP A 139 15.81 -4.36 4.15
CA ASP A 139 15.20 -5.69 4.05
C ASP A 139 14.59 -6.15 5.38
N MET A 140 15.16 -5.74 6.52
CA MET A 140 14.53 -5.93 7.84
C MET A 140 13.31 -5.02 8.03
N ALA A 141 13.42 -3.74 7.66
CA ALA A 141 12.35 -2.76 7.84
C ALA A 141 11.08 -3.14 7.06
N ILE A 142 11.22 -3.59 5.81
CA ILE A 142 10.08 -3.96 4.99
C ILE A 142 9.30 -5.13 5.61
N ARG A 143 10.00 -6.11 6.20
CA ARG A 143 9.40 -7.28 6.86
C ARG A 143 8.61 -6.91 8.10
N ASN A 144 8.95 -5.78 8.74
CA ASN A 144 8.33 -5.35 9.99
C ASN A 144 7.10 -4.45 9.81
N ILE A 145 6.93 -3.81 8.66
CA ILE A 145 5.75 -2.97 8.37
C ILE A 145 4.59 -3.80 7.81
N SER A 146 3.37 -3.26 7.89
CA SER A 146 2.14 -3.93 7.43
C SER A 146 2.19 -4.36 5.97
N PHE A 147 2.88 -3.61 5.11
CA PHE A 147 3.06 -3.93 3.69
C PHE A 147 3.78 -5.27 3.48
N GLY A 148 4.92 -5.48 4.16
CA GLY A 148 5.68 -6.73 4.05
C GLY A 148 5.04 -7.87 4.85
N LYS A 149 4.54 -7.60 6.07
CA LYS A 149 3.82 -8.59 6.88
C LYS A 149 2.64 -9.22 6.13
N SER A 150 1.88 -8.41 5.40
CA SER A 150 0.74 -8.92 4.61
C SER A 150 1.20 -9.83 3.47
N ARG A 151 2.31 -9.51 2.79
CA ARG A 151 2.87 -10.37 1.72
C ARG A 151 3.41 -11.69 2.26
N ILE A 152 4.14 -11.65 3.37
CA ILE A 152 4.63 -12.86 4.05
C ILE A 152 3.46 -13.79 4.41
N GLN A 153 2.39 -13.24 5.00
CA GLN A 153 1.19 -14.01 5.35
C GLN A 153 0.46 -14.63 4.16
N LEU A 154 0.67 -14.11 2.95
CA LEU A 154 0.09 -14.62 1.70
C LEU A 154 1.04 -15.57 0.95
N GLY A 155 2.17 -15.94 1.56
CA GLY A 155 3.15 -16.87 0.98
C GLY A 155 4.22 -16.22 0.11
N TYR A 156 4.34 -14.89 0.12
CA TYR A 156 5.37 -14.13 -0.60
C TYR A 156 6.44 -13.61 0.36
N GLY A 157 7.02 -14.50 1.18
CA GLY A 157 7.94 -14.15 2.27
C GLY A 157 9.38 -13.84 1.83
N ASN A 158 9.74 -14.19 0.59
CA ASN A 158 11.03 -13.85 0.00
C ASN A 158 11.04 -12.39 -0.47
N LEU A 159 11.01 -11.48 0.50
CA LEU A 159 11.04 -10.04 0.29
C LEU A 159 12.48 -9.54 0.16
N THR A 160 12.72 -8.78 -0.91
CA THR A 160 13.94 -8.00 -1.15
C THR A 160 13.56 -6.57 -1.49
N THR A 161 14.37 -5.62 -1.08
CA THR A 161 14.18 -4.19 -1.36
C THR A 161 15.27 -3.65 -2.28
N GLN A 162 14.95 -2.61 -3.02
CA GLN A 162 15.92 -1.73 -3.63
C GLN A 162 15.63 -0.32 -3.14
N ILE A 163 16.61 0.30 -2.48
CA ILE A 163 16.49 1.60 -1.84
C ILE A 163 17.26 2.68 -2.61
N GLY A 164 16.69 3.88 -2.68
CA GLY A 164 17.27 5.04 -3.36
C GLY A 164 16.90 6.36 -2.71
N ASP A 165 17.32 7.46 -3.35
CA ASP A 165 16.97 8.85 -2.99
C ASP A 165 17.21 9.21 -1.53
N PHE A 166 18.44 9.02 -1.06
CA PHE A 166 18.76 9.25 0.35
C PHE A 166 18.66 10.72 0.76
N SER A 167 18.05 10.96 1.92
CA SER A 167 18.12 12.26 2.59
C SER A 167 19.52 12.55 3.12
N SER A 168 19.77 13.81 3.53
CA SER A 168 21.03 14.22 4.17
C SER A 168 21.35 13.46 5.45
N ILE A 169 20.35 12.84 6.09
CA ILE A 169 20.50 11.99 7.29
C ILE A 169 20.51 10.49 6.96
N GLY A 170 20.68 10.12 5.69
CA GLY A 170 20.84 8.72 5.25
C GLY A 170 19.55 7.89 5.27
N ILE A 171 18.38 8.52 5.22
CA ILE A 171 17.09 7.83 5.16
C ILE A 171 16.66 7.71 3.69
N PRO A 172 16.33 6.52 3.18
CA PRO A 172 15.96 6.32 1.79
C PRO A 172 14.62 7.00 1.46
N GLY A 173 14.60 7.70 0.32
CA GLY A 173 13.46 8.44 -0.20
C GLY A 173 12.56 7.61 -1.12
N SER A 174 13.11 6.55 -1.74
CA SER A 174 12.39 5.61 -2.58
C SER A 174 12.72 4.16 -2.18
N VAL A 175 11.71 3.30 -2.30
CA VAL A 175 11.81 1.87 -1.99
C VAL A 175 11.00 1.09 -3.01
N TRP A 176 11.69 0.24 -3.77
CA TRP A 176 11.08 -0.82 -4.54
C TRP A 176 11.11 -2.12 -3.74
N VAL A 177 10.05 -2.91 -3.80
CA VAL A 177 9.97 -4.20 -3.11
C VAL A 177 9.69 -5.27 -4.14
N ARG A 178 10.46 -6.35 -4.10
CA ARG A 178 10.18 -7.58 -4.84
C ARG A 178 9.83 -8.68 -3.85
N GLY A 179 8.66 -9.27 -4.00
CA GLY A 179 8.19 -10.38 -3.16
C GLY A 179 8.00 -11.65 -3.97
N LEU A 180 8.86 -12.64 -3.75
CA LEU A 180 8.75 -13.96 -4.37
C LEU A 180 8.03 -14.94 -3.44
N PRO A 181 7.40 -16.00 -3.99
CA PRO A 181 6.92 -17.11 -3.20
C PRO A 181 8.01 -17.65 -2.27
N GLY A 182 7.66 -17.86 -0.99
CA GLY A 182 8.58 -18.30 0.05
C GLY A 182 7.94 -18.27 1.44
N LEU A 183 8.36 -19.20 2.30
CA LEU A 183 7.94 -19.31 3.71
C LEU A 183 8.78 -18.41 4.61
#